data_AF-A0A2T2WSG6-F1
#
_entry.id   AF-A0A2T2WSG6-F1
#
_cell.length_a   1.000
_cell.length_b   1.000
_cell.length_c   1.000
_cell.angle_alpha   90.00
_cell.angle_beta   90.00
_cell.angle_gamma   90.00
#
_symmetry.space_group_name_H-M   'P 1'
#
loop_
_entity.id
_entity.type
_entity.pdbx_description
1 polymer ?
#
loop_
_entity_poly.entity_id
_entity_poly.type
_entity_poly.pdbx_seq_one_letter_code
_entity_poly.pdbx_strand_id
1 'polypeptide(L)'
;MNFTENESVDHPLSWQLVTENTGYISFDQVRRFFHLEPEDIEFPPDIIVFNQALWKKAHFHQGAHHHHRALITESYIHLYPILQSWQLAGVLYGLSPDAIIRIPSYPFPILMEMDTGKETARQWRSKLTTYRLEAWANPRFALWVIAMGGNLRLSRVHNWIVQQKLPVAWHLSRAAQIQPDAAFWESQVENARPASLSPQEDGLPQLWYRELGQQENLSMDEANRRLKEGWAIAAREIISGGLLYYLKAH
;
A
#
# COMPACT_ATOMS: atom_id res chain seq x y z
N MET A 1 -4.35 13.46 9.76
CA MET A 1 -4.69 12.03 9.56
C MET A 1 -4.59 11.36 10.91
N ASN A 2 -5.67 10.77 11.39
CA ASN A 2 -5.65 9.99 12.62
C ASN A 2 -5.15 8.59 12.25
N PHE A 3 -3.89 8.32 12.56
CA PHE A 3 -3.45 6.94 12.69
C PHE A 3 -4.21 6.38 13.88
N THR A 4 -4.95 5.28 13.70
CA THR A 4 -5.24 4.42 14.85
C THR A 4 -3.89 3.86 15.27
N GLU A 5 -3.27 4.51 16.26
CA GLU A 5 -2.23 3.87 17.05
C GLU A 5 -2.90 2.64 17.64
N ASN A 6 -2.52 1.45 17.15
CA ASN A 6 -2.71 0.28 17.98
C ASN A 6 -1.83 0.55 19.20
N GLU A 7 -2.48 0.70 20.35
CA GLU A 7 -1.83 0.49 21.64
C GLU A 7 -1.00 -0.79 21.54
N SER A 8 0.14 -0.80 22.24
CA SER A 8 1.20 -1.80 22.17
C SER A 8 0.70 -3.25 22.01
N VAL A 9 1.59 -4.09 21.46
CA VAL A 9 1.50 -5.53 21.13
C VAL A 9 1.17 -6.43 22.36
N ASP A 10 0.43 -5.95 23.35
CA ASP A 10 0.05 -6.63 24.58
C ASP A 10 -1.31 -7.34 24.50
N HIS A 11 -2.08 -7.11 23.43
CA HIS A 11 -3.33 -7.83 23.20
C HIS A 11 -3.12 -9.08 22.32
N PRO A 12 -3.51 -10.29 22.79
CA PRO A 12 -3.48 -11.47 21.96
C PRO A 12 -4.40 -11.28 20.75
N LEU A 13 -3.97 -11.77 19.58
CA LEU A 13 -4.78 -11.71 18.38
C LEU A 13 -6.11 -12.44 18.62
N SER A 14 -7.23 -11.76 18.37
CA SER A 14 -8.58 -12.33 18.45
C SER A 14 -9.31 -12.15 17.13
N TRP A 15 -10.31 -12.99 16.86
CA TRP A 15 -11.11 -12.87 15.64
C TRP A 15 -11.86 -11.53 15.58
N GLN A 16 -12.25 -10.98 16.75
CA GLN A 16 -12.88 -9.67 16.85
C GLN A 16 -11.92 -8.58 16.39
N LEU A 17 -10.67 -8.60 16.89
CA LEU A 17 -9.65 -7.64 16.50
C LEU A 17 -9.33 -7.74 15.01
N VAL A 18 -9.24 -8.95 14.46
CA VAL A 18 -9.08 -9.16 13.01
C VAL A 18 -10.22 -8.51 12.25
N THR A 19 -11.47 -8.83 12.60
CA THR A 19 -12.64 -8.33 11.87
C THR A 19 -12.79 -6.81 11.99
N GLU A 20 -12.37 -6.22 13.11
CA GLU A 20 -12.31 -4.77 13.28
C GLU A 20 -11.29 -4.12 12.32
N ASN A 21 -10.11 -4.73 12.17
CA ASN A 21 -9.03 -4.16 11.36
C ASN A 21 -9.14 -4.46 9.85
N THR A 22 -9.80 -5.54 9.47
CA THR A 22 -9.87 -6.00 8.07
C THR A 22 -11.29 -5.91 7.49
N GLY A 23 -12.29 -5.75 8.36
CA GLY A 23 -13.71 -5.76 8.01
C GLY A 23 -14.28 -7.14 7.69
N TYR A 24 -13.47 -8.21 7.74
CA TYR A 24 -13.81 -9.54 7.23
C TYR A 24 -13.01 -10.64 7.93
N ILE A 25 -13.65 -11.79 8.17
CA ILE A 25 -12.95 -13.06 8.42
C ILE A 25 -13.82 -14.24 7.95
N SER A 26 -13.25 -15.20 7.22
CA SER A 26 -14.00 -16.40 6.84
C SER A 26 -14.09 -17.40 8.00
N PHE A 27 -15.11 -18.25 8.02
CA PHE A 27 -15.22 -19.32 9.01
C PHE A 27 -14.03 -20.28 8.98
N ASP A 28 -13.50 -20.56 7.80
CA ASP A 28 -12.28 -21.37 7.66
C ASP A 28 -11.08 -20.70 8.32
N GLN A 29 -10.95 -19.37 8.20
CA GLN A 29 -9.91 -18.61 8.89
C GLN A 29 -10.16 -18.59 10.41
N VAL A 30 -11.41 -18.48 10.85
CA VAL A 30 -11.76 -18.57 12.28
C VAL A 30 -11.32 -19.92 12.86
N ARG A 31 -11.71 -21.04 12.23
CA ARG A 31 -11.32 -22.38 12.66
C ARG A 31 -9.81 -22.58 12.64
N ARG A 32 -9.15 -22.17 11.55
CA ARG A 32 -7.71 -22.40 11.34
C ARG A 32 -6.83 -21.63 12.31
N PHE A 33 -7.18 -20.37 12.63
CA PHE A 33 -6.32 -19.49 13.41
C PHE A 33 -6.76 -19.29 14.86
N PHE A 34 -8.04 -19.47 15.16
CA PHE A 34 -8.59 -19.23 16.50
C PHE A 34 -9.17 -20.48 17.13
N HIS A 35 -9.23 -21.61 16.41
CA HIS A 35 -9.76 -22.89 16.90
C HIS A 35 -11.19 -22.79 17.44
N LEU A 36 -12.01 -21.92 16.84
CA LEU A 36 -13.42 -21.73 17.17
C LEU A 36 -14.30 -22.27 16.05
N GLU A 37 -15.38 -22.95 16.41
CA GLU A 37 -16.46 -23.23 15.48
C GLU A 37 -17.40 -22.03 15.37
N PRO A 38 -17.99 -21.75 14.19
CA PRO A 38 -18.89 -20.62 14.02
C PRO A 38 -20.11 -20.62 14.96
N GLU A 39 -20.51 -21.80 15.43
CA GLU A 39 -21.63 -22.02 16.35
C GLU A 39 -21.29 -21.55 17.77
N ASP A 40 -20.01 -21.52 18.13
CA ASP A 40 -19.50 -21.11 19.45
C ASP A 40 -19.26 -19.60 19.55
N ILE A 41 -19.53 -18.85 18.47
CA ILE A 41 -19.27 -17.41 18.41
C ILE A 41 -20.53 -16.64 18.77
N GLU A 42 -20.45 -15.89 19.87
CA GLU A 42 -21.42 -14.84 20.14
C GLU A 42 -21.15 -13.64 19.22
N PHE A 43 -22.09 -13.32 18.34
CA PHE A 43 -21.92 -12.26 17.34
C PHE A 43 -22.32 -10.89 17.90
N PRO A 44 -21.39 -9.91 17.90
CA PRO A 44 -21.73 -8.51 18.18
C PRO A 44 -22.78 -7.98 17.19
N PRO A 45 -23.62 -7.01 17.61
CA PRO A 45 -24.71 -6.48 16.80
C PRO A 45 -24.24 -5.74 15.53
N ASP A 46 -22.96 -5.42 15.40
CA ASP A 46 -22.37 -4.78 14.23
C ASP A 46 -21.68 -5.75 13.25
N ILE A 47 -21.89 -7.06 13.45
CA ILE A 47 -21.44 -8.13 12.54
C ILE A 47 -22.60 -8.62 11.67
N ILE A 48 -22.28 -8.94 10.41
CA ILE A 48 -23.15 -9.65 9.47
C ILE A 48 -22.50 -11.00 9.15
N VAL A 49 -23.28 -12.07 9.27
CA VAL A 49 -22.90 -13.39 8.78
C VAL A 49 -23.38 -13.54 7.34
N PHE A 50 -22.47 -13.74 6.40
CA PHE A 50 -22.80 -13.92 4.99
C PHE A 50 -21.74 -14.73 4.26
N ASN A 51 -22.16 -15.73 3.48
CA ASN A 51 -21.29 -16.62 2.70
C ASN A 51 -20.13 -17.24 3.50
N GLN A 52 -20.44 -17.88 4.63
CA GLN A 52 -19.46 -18.55 5.50
C GLN A 52 -18.35 -17.60 6.00
N ALA A 53 -18.71 -16.35 6.27
CA ALA A 53 -17.81 -15.33 6.78
C ALA A 53 -18.53 -14.33 7.68
N LEU A 54 -17.75 -13.73 8.57
CA LEU A 54 -18.13 -12.61 9.42
C LEU A 54 -17.68 -11.32 8.77
N TRP A 55 -18.59 -10.36 8.69
CA TRP A 55 -18.37 -9.05 8.09
C TRP A 55 -18.70 -7.96 9.08
N LYS A 56 -17.86 -6.93 9.15
CA LYS A 56 -18.24 -5.69 9.83
C LYS A 56 -19.29 -4.97 8.99
N LYS A 57 -20.40 -4.53 9.59
CA LYS A 57 -21.48 -3.81 8.88
C LYS A 57 -20.97 -2.65 8.02
N ALA A 58 -20.05 -1.86 8.56
CA ALA A 58 -19.43 -0.72 7.86
C ALA A 58 -18.68 -1.11 6.58
N HIS A 59 -18.22 -2.36 6.46
CA HIS A 59 -17.43 -2.86 5.34
C HIS A 59 -18.20 -3.83 4.44
N PHE A 60 -19.44 -4.20 4.80
CA PHE A 60 -20.24 -5.21 4.11
C PHE A 60 -20.62 -4.82 2.67
N HIS A 61 -20.92 -3.55 2.41
CA HIS A 61 -21.29 -3.06 1.07
C HIS A 61 -20.15 -3.11 0.04
N GLN A 62 -18.94 -3.47 0.45
CA GLN A 62 -17.80 -3.71 -0.44
C GLN A 62 -17.84 -5.14 -1.05
N GLY A 63 -18.98 -5.82 -0.91
CA GLY A 63 -19.27 -7.15 -1.43
C GLY A 63 -19.04 -7.29 -2.93
N ALA A 64 -17.94 -7.93 -3.30
CA ALA A 64 -17.72 -8.61 -4.59
C ALA A 64 -16.41 -9.43 -4.63
N HIS A 65 -15.45 -9.15 -3.73
CA HIS A 65 -14.12 -9.76 -3.80
C HIS A 65 -13.75 -10.54 -2.54
N HIS A 66 -14.54 -11.57 -2.19
CA HIS A 66 -14.29 -12.41 -1.01
C HIS A 66 -12.86 -12.98 -0.98
N HIS A 67 -12.30 -13.40 -2.12
CA HIS A 67 -10.89 -13.85 -2.19
C HIS A 67 -9.89 -12.73 -1.83
N HIS A 68 -10.15 -11.50 -2.26
CA HIS A 68 -9.28 -10.35 -1.95
C HIS A 68 -9.37 -10.00 -0.46
N ARG A 69 -10.59 -9.99 0.10
CA ARG A 69 -10.81 -9.79 1.55
C ARG A 69 -10.20 -10.89 2.40
N ALA A 70 -10.33 -12.14 1.97
CA ALA A 70 -9.68 -13.27 2.62
C ALA A 70 -8.16 -13.11 2.61
N LEU A 71 -7.57 -12.68 1.50
CA LEU A 71 -6.13 -12.45 1.39
C LEU A 71 -5.64 -11.29 2.27
N ILE A 72 -6.36 -10.17 2.29
CA ILE A 72 -6.10 -9.05 3.21
C ILE A 72 -6.10 -9.56 4.65
N THR A 73 -7.10 -10.35 5.02
CA THR A 73 -7.30 -10.87 6.37
C THR A 73 -6.20 -11.86 6.76
N GLU A 74 -5.85 -12.77 5.86
CA GLU A 74 -4.76 -13.71 6.05
C GLU A 74 -3.42 -12.98 6.25
N SER A 75 -3.20 -11.93 5.47
CA SER A 75 -2.01 -11.08 5.58
C SER A 75 -1.95 -10.37 6.93
N TYR A 76 -3.06 -9.78 7.39
CA TYR A 76 -3.12 -9.17 8.72
C TYR A 76 -2.79 -10.18 9.82
N ILE A 77 -3.42 -11.37 9.81
CA ILE A 77 -3.19 -12.41 10.82
C ILE A 77 -1.71 -12.85 10.86
N HIS A 78 -1.11 -13.13 9.70
CA HIS A 78 0.29 -13.57 9.64
C HIS A 78 1.29 -12.48 10.00
N LEU A 79 0.99 -11.22 9.70
CA LEU A 79 1.89 -10.10 9.98
C LEU A 79 1.69 -9.51 11.38
N TYR A 80 0.56 -9.78 12.04
CA TYR A 80 0.23 -9.25 13.36
C TYR A 80 1.39 -9.23 14.37
N PRO A 81 2.24 -10.27 14.49
CA PRO A 81 3.34 -10.27 15.45
C PRO A 81 4.38 -9.15 15.27
N ILE A 82 4.45 -8.51 14.09
CA ILE A 82 5.41 -7.44 13.79
C ILE A 82 4.74 -6.10 13.48
N LEU A 83 3.41 -6.02 13.51
CA LEU A 83 2.69 -4.78 13.20
C LEU A 83 2.75 -3.81 14.38
N GLN A 84 3.21 -2.60 14.10
CA GLN A 84 2.96 -1.44 14.97
C GLN A 84 1.58 -0.84 14.69
N SER A 85 1.18 -0.77 13.41
CA SER A 85 -0.14 -0.27 13.03
C SER A 85 -0.62 -0.88 11.71
N TRP A 86 -1.93 -0.96 11.55
CA TRP A 86 -2.61 -1.39 10.33
C TRP A 86 -3.71 -0.41 9.96
N GLN A 87 -3.78 -0.05 8.67
CA GLN A 87 -4.86 0.77 8.13
C GLN A 87 -5.38 0.14 6.84
N LEU A 88 -6.62 -0.34 6.87
CA LEU A 88 -7.31 -0.89 5.71
C LEU A 88 -7.70 0.22 4.71
N ALA A 89 -7.45 -0.01 3.42
CA ALA A 89 -7.85 0.87 2.31
C ALA A 89 -7.48 2.35 2.53
N GLY A 90 -6.29 2.60 3.08
CA GLY A 90 -5.80 3.94 3.37
C GLY A 90 -5.44 4.74 2.11
N VAL A 91 -5.36 6.06 2.24
CA VAL A 91 -4.82 6.95 1.21
C VAL A 91 -3.56 7.62 1.73
N LEU A 92 -2.43 7.42 1.04
CA LEU A 92 -1.16 8.08 1.36
C LEU A 92 -0.55 8.62 0.07
N TYR A 93 -0.21 9.91 0.06
CA TYR A 93 0.33 10.58 -1.13
C TYR A 93 -0.55 10.44 -2.38
N GLY A 94 -1.87 10.31 -2.20
CA GLY A 94 -2.81 10.06 -3.28
C GLY A 94 -2.76 8.63 -3.86
N LEU A 95 -1.94 7.74 -3.29
CA LEU A 95 -1.98 6.30 -3.54
C LEU A 95 -3.08 5.68 -2.69
N SER A 96 -3.74 4.65 -3.21
CA SER A 96 -4.80 3.91 -2.52
C SER A 96 -4.45 2.42 -2.47
N PRO A 97 -3.44 2.04 -1.66
CA PRO A 97 -3.12 0.63 -1.42
C PRO A 97 -4.27 -0.11 -0.74
N ASP A 98 -4.22 -1.43 -0.77
CA ASP A 98 -5.18 -2.28 -0.07
C ASP A 98 -5.04 -2.15 1.46
N ALA A 99 -3.80 -1.94 1.95
CA ALA A 99 -3.52 -1.58 3.33
C ALA A 99 -2.25 -0.73 3.46
N ILE A 100 -2.15 0.01 4.56
CA ILE A 100 -0.93 0.71 4.98
C ILE A 100 -0.53 0.14 6.33
N ILE A 101 0.72 -0.27 6.46
CA ILE A 101 1.26 -0.80 7.72
C ILE A 101 2.45 0.01 8.21
N ARG A 102 2.68 -0.06 9.51
CA ARG A 102 3.96 0.29 10.12
C ARG A 102 4.47 -0.91 10.88
N ILE A 103 5.77 -1.13 10.79
CA ILE A 103 6.49 -2.15 11.56
C ILE A 103 7.64 -1.45 12.30
N PRO A 104 8.00 -1.86 13.53
CA PRO A 104 9.02 -1.16 14.30
C PRO A 104 10.40 -1.14 13.64
N SER A 105 10.76 -2.17 12.87
CA SER A 105 12.08 -2.32 12.26
C SER A 105 12.29 -1.48 10.98
N TYR A 106 11.27 -0.75 10.51
CA TYR A 106 11.36 0.04 9.29
C TYR A 106 10.78 1.46 9.51
N PRO A 107 11.53 2.53 9.16
CA PRO A 107 11.18 3.90 9.56
C PRO A 107 10.00 4.52 8.80
N PHE A 108 9.60 3.94 7.66
CA PHE A 108 8.56 4.49 6.78
C PHE A 108 7.34 3.59 6.71
N PRO A 109 6.15 4.13 6.35
CA PRO A 109 4.99 3.29 6.07
C PRO A 109 5.27 2.31 4.92
N ILE A 110 4.73 1.11 5.04
CA ILE A 110 4.77 0.09 3.99
C ILE A 110 3.37 0.01 3.38
N LEU A 111 3.28 0.27 2.08
CA LEU A 111 2.04 0.21 1.30
C LEU A 111 1.87 -1.20 0.78
N MET A 112 0.71 -1.80 1.04
CA MET A 112 0.44 -3.18 0.68
C MET A 112 -0.49 -3.31 -0.52
N GLU A 113 -0.15 -4.20 -1.43
CA GLU A 113 -0.97 -4.56 -2.60
C GLU A 113 -1.21 -6.06 -2.62
N MET A 114 -2.48 -6.46 -2.68
CA MET A 114 -2.90 -7.85 -2.68
C MET A 114 -3.26 -8.26 -4.10
N ASP A 115 -2.62 -9.33 -4.58
CA ASP A 115 -2.88 -9.87 -5.91
C ASP A 115 -3.56 -11.22 -5.82
N THR A 116 -4.84 -11.24 -6.18
CA THR A 116 -5.65 -12.48 -6.18
C THR A 116 -5.37 -13.35 -7.42
N GLY A 117 -4.45 -12.92 -8.28
CA GLY A 117 -4.10 -13.58 -9.54
C GLY A 117 -5.02 -13.20 -10.70
N LYS A 118 -6.04 -12.37 -10.45
CA LYS A 118 -7.00 -11.89 -11.46
C LYS A 118 -6.52 -10.63 -12.15
N GLU A 119 -5.61 -9.89 -11.52
CA GLU A 119 -5.06 -8.65 -12.05
C GLU A 119 -4.25 -8.92 -13.32
N THR A 120 -4.55 -8.18 -14.38
CA THR A 120 -3.84 -8.23 -15.66
C THR A 120 -2.51 -7.47 -15.60
N ALA A 121 -1.63 -7.73 -16.57
CA ALA A 121 -0.40 -6.97 -16.73
C ALA A 121 -0.66 -5.46 -16.90
N ARG A 122 -1.75 -5.08 -17.58
CA ARG A 122 -2.14 -3.68 -17.77
C ARG A 122 -2.50 -3.01 -16.45
N GLN A 123 -3.31 -3.68 -15.62
CA GLN A 123 -3.69 -3.16 -14.29
C GLN A 123 -2.45 -2.99 -13.40
N TRP A 124 -1.57 -4.00 -13.38
CA TRP A 124 -0.33 -3.94 -12.62
C TRP A 124 0.62 -2.83 -13.07
N ARG A 125 0.82 -2.68 -14.39
CA ARG A 125 1.61 -1.57 -14.93
C ARG A 125 1.04 -0.21 -14.51
N SER A 126 -0.28 -0.03 -14.60
CA SER A 126 -0.95 1.21 -14.17
C SER A 126 -0.71 1.52 -12.69
N LYS A 127 -0.90 0.53 -11.81
CA LYS A 127 -0.62 0.67 -10.37
C LYS A 127 0.85 1.05 -10.15
N LEU A 128 1.78 0.22 -10.63
CA LEU A 128 3.21 0.40 -10.38
C LEU A 128 3.76 1.70 -10.98
N THR A 129 3.23 2.17 -12.11
CA THR A 129 3.60 3.50 -12.64
C THR A 129 3.21 4.59 -11.66
N THR A 130 2.03 4.51 -11.04
CA THR A 130 1.58 5.49 -10.03
C THR A 130 2.50 5.44 -8.80
N TYR A 131 2.80 4.25 -8.28
CA TYR A 131 3.77 4.08 -7.19
C TYR A 131 5.15 4.64 -7.55
N ARG A 132 5.64 4.38 -8.76
CA ARG A 132 6.94 4.88 -9.23
C ARG A 132 7.00 6.40 -9.21
N LEU A 133 5.98 7.07 -9.74
CA LEU A 133 5.92 8.53 -9.76
C LEU A 133 5.93 9.10 -8.35
N GLU A 134 5.16 8.48 -7.45
CA GLU A 134 5.08 8.94 -6.08
C GLU A 134 6.36 8.67 -5.31
N ALA A 135 6.99 7.52 -5.53
CA ALA A 135 8.28 7.17 -4.95
C ALA A 135 9.38 8.15 -5.36
N TRP A 136 9.33 8.68 -6.59
CA TRP A 136 10.27 9.72 -7.03
C TRP A 136 10.05 11.07 -6.33
N ALA A 137 8.80 11.47 -6.12
CA ALA A 137 8.48 12.73 -5.45
C ALA A 137 8.67 12.64 -3.92
N ASN A 138 8.32 11.50 -3.34
CA ASN A 138 8.23 11.24 -1.91
C ASN A 138 8.71 9.81 -1.60
N PRO A 139 10.04 9.54 -1.52
CA PRO A 139 10.59 8.19 -1.31
C PRO A 139 10.40 7.65 0.12
N ARG A 140 9.48 8.22 0.91
CA ARG A 140 9.26 7.91 2.33
C ARG A 140 8.18 6.84 2.52
N PHE A 141 8.25 5.77 1.72
CA PHE A 141 7.42 4.58 1.87
C PHE A 141 8.10 3.37 1.20
N ALA A 142 7.63 2.17 1.52
CA ALA A 142 7.97 0.95 0.80
C ALA A 142 6.72 0.29 0.19
N LEU A 143 6.93 -0.66 -0.71
CA LEU A 143 5.85 -1.45 -1.33
C LEU A 143 5.96 -2.93 -0.94
N TRP A 144 4.92 -3.52 -0.37
CA TRP A 144 4.84 -4.96 -0.13
C TRP A 144 3.69 -5.56 -0.95
N VAL A 145 4.03 -6.38 -1.94
CA VAL A 145 3.06 -7.13 -2.73
C VAL A 145 2.90 -8.54 -2.16
N ILE A 146 1.66 -8.95 -1.89
CA ILE A 146 1.32 -10.33 -1.51
C ILE A 146 0.47 -10.93 -2.61
N ALA A 147 1.00 -11.96 -3.28
CA ALA A 147 0.37 -12.53 -4.46
C ALA A 147 -0.04 -13.99 -4.27
N MET A 148 -1.26 -14.30 -4.73
CA MET A 148 -1.77 -15.65 -4.90
C MET A 148 -1.32 -16.25 -6.24
N GLY A 149 -1.30 -17.58 -6.29
CA GLY A 149 -0.98 -18.35 -7.49
C GLY A 149 0.37 -19.07 -7.44
N GLY A 150 0.65 -19.84 -8.49
CA GLY A 150 1.88 -20.61 -8.60
C GLY A 150 3.10 -19.77 -9.03
N ASN A 151 4.25 -20.44 -9.17
CA ASN A 151 5.53 -19.81 -9.52
C ASN A 151 5.45 -18.90 -10.75
N LEU A 152 4.73 -19.30 -11.80
CA LEU A 152 4.58 -18.51 -13.01
C LEU A 152 3.93 -17.14 -12.75
N ARG A 153 2.93 -17.07 -11.86
CA ARG A 153 2.29 -15.80 -11.50
C ARG A 153 3.27 -14.91 -10.74
N LEU A 154 3.94 -15.46 -9.73
CA LEU A 154 4.93 -14.73 -8.94
C LEU A 154 6.07 -14.19 -9.80
N SER A 155 6.62 -14.99 -10.71
CA SER A 155 7.66 -14.53 -11.65
C SER A 155 7.17 -13.39 -12.54
N ARG A 156 5.91 -13.42 -13.00
CA ARG A 156 5.33 -12.31 -13.79
C ARG A 156 5.21 -11.03 -12.97
N VAL A 157 4.66 -11.12 -11.75
CA VAL A 157 4.51 -9.96 -10.86
C VAL A 157 5.88 -9.38 -10.52
N HIS A 158 6.85 -10.22 -10.15
CA HIS A 158 8.23 -9.83 -9.92
C HIS A 158 8.81 -9.08 -11.11
N ASN A 159 8.70 -9.63 -12.32
CA ASN A 159 9.21 -9.01 -13.54
C ASN A 159 8.53 -7.65 -13.81
N TRP A 160 7.24 -7.52 -13.54
CA TRP A 160 6.55 -6.23 -13.69
C TRP A 160 7.07 -5.19 -12.70
N ILE A 161 7.31 -5.57 -11.43
CA ILE A 161 7.88 -4.66 -10.42
C ILE A 161 9.30 -4.24 -10.80
N VAL A 162 10.17 -5.19 -11.17
CA VAL A 162 11.55 -4.93 -11.59
C VAL A 162 11.61 -3.99 -12.80
N GLN A 163 10.74 -4.21 -13.80
CA GLN A 163 10.67 -3.37 -15.00
C GLN A 163 10.34 -1.90 -14.68
N GLN A 164 9.65 -1.64 -13.56
CA GLN A 164 9.27 -0.29 -13.18
C GLN A 164 10.41 0.45 -12.47
N LYS A 165 11.47 -0.24 -12.02
CA LYS A 165 12.63 0.39 -11.34
C LYS A 165 12.17 1.35 -10.24
N LEU A 166 11.34 0.85 -9.31
CA LEU A 166 10.82 1.64 -8.20
C LEU A 166 12.00 2.17 -7.35
N PRO A 167 12.11 3.47 -7.07
CA PRO A 167 13.19 4.06 -6.27
C PRO A 167 12.89 3.96 -4.77
N VAL A 168 12.29 2.84 -4.33
CA VAL A 168 11.93 2.54 -2.94
C VAL A 168 12.15 1.07 -2.67
N ALA A 169 12.31 0.70 -1.40
CA ALA A 169 12.32 -0.71 -1.01
C ALA A 169 10.99 -1.38 -1.37
N TRP A 170 11.06 -2.60 -1.87
CA TRP A 170 9.88 -3.39 -2.15
C TRP A 170 10.11 -4.87 -1.86
N HIS A 171 9.01 -5.58 -1.57
CA HIS A 171 9.03 -7.00 -1.31
C HIS A 171 7.85 -7.69 -2.00
N LEU A 172 8.07 -8.91 -2.47
CA LEU A 172 7.03 -9.77 -3.07
C LEU A 172 6.96 -11.08 -2.30
N SER A 173 5.85 -11.33 -1.62
CA SER A 173 5.59 -12.60 -0.93
C SER A 173 4.52 -13.42 -1.64
N ARG A 174 4.63 -14.74 -1.49
CA ARG A 174 3.54 -15.67 -1.82
C ARG A 174 2.53 -15.69 -0.68
N ALA A 175 1.24 -15.64 -1.00
CA ALA A 175 0.15 -15.70 -0.02
C ALA A 175 0.24 -16.91 0.94
N ALA A 176 0.62 -18.08 0.44
CA ALA A 176 0.77 -19.30 1.26
C ALA A 176 2.01 -19.30 2.17
N GLN A 177 2.88 -18.29 2.07
CA GLN A 177 4.17 -18.21 2.78
C GLN A 177 4.39 -16.80 3.34
N ILE A 178 3.32 -16.12 3.74
CA ILE A 178 3.42 -14.82 4.39
C ILE A 178 4.16 -15.04 5.72
N GLN A 179 5.33 -14.42 5.85
CA GLN A 179 6.13 -14.47 7.06
C GLN A 179 6.35 -13.06 7.59
N PRO A 180 6.36 -12.88 8.92
CA PRO A 180 6.75 -11.63 9.55
C PRO A 180 8.27 -11.46 9.42
N ASP A 181 8.74 -11.00 8.26
CA ASP A 181 10.16 -10.88 7.96
C ASP A 181 10.72 -9.52 8.43
N ALA A 182 10.79 -9.34 9.76
CA ALA A 182 11.32 -8.12 10.35
C ALA A 182 12.78 -7.86 9.96
N ALA A 183 13.58 -8.92 9.77
CA ALA A 183 14.99 -8.86 9.40
C ALA A 183 15.19 -8.38 7.96
N PHE A 184 14.36 -8.84 7.02
CA PHE A 184 14.34 -8.28 5.67
C PHE A 184 14.13 -6.77 5.73
N TRP A 185 13.11 -6.31 6.45
CA TRP A 185 12.80 -4.88 6.50
C TRP A 185 13.87 -4.04 7.20
N GLU A 186 14.49 -4.58 8.26
CA GLU A 186 15.64 -3.95 8.91
C GLU A 186 16.82 -3.77 7.93
N SER A 187 17.09 -4.78 7.09
CA SER A 187 18.13 -4.67 6.05
C SER A 187 17.81 -3.63 4.97
N GLN A 188 16.55 -3.24 4.79
CA GLN A 188 16.13 -2.25 3.81
C GLN A 188 16.21 -0.81 4.32
N VAL A 189 16.54 -0.57 5.59
CA VAL A 189 16.57 0.78 6.18
C VAL A 189 17.57 1.69 5.46
N GLU A 190 18.70 1.16 5.01
CA GLU A 190 19.69 1.94 4.25
C GLU A 190 19.18 2.31 2.85
N ASN A 191 18.50 1.39 2.16
CA ASN A 191 17.84 1.63 0.86
C ASN A 191 16.67 2.60 0.96
N ALA A 192 16.12 2.78 2.17
CA ALA A 192 15.02 3.68 2.46
C ALA A 192 15.47 5.11 2.72
N ARG A 193 16.76 5.33 3.04
CA ARG A 193 17.27 6.68 3.21
C ARG A 193 17.08 7.39 1.87
N PRO A 194 16.44 8.58 1.83
CA PRO A 194 16.56 9.40 0.64
C PRO A 194 18.05 9.53 0.39
N ALA A 195 18.50 9.18 -0.81
CA ALA A 195 19.83 9.57 -1.24
C ALA A 195 19.95 11.02 -0.81
N SER A 196 20.88 11.31 0.10
CA SER A 196 21.23 12.68 0.43
C SER A 196 21.27 13.40 -0.90
N LEU A 197 20.57 14.54 -1.00
CA LEU A 197 20.59 15.43 -2.17
C LEU A 197 22.02 16.00 -2.33
N SER A 198 23.00 15.12 -2.45
CA SER A 198 24.27 15.35 -3.08
C SER A 198 23.93 15.53 -4.54
N PRO A 199 24.24 16.68 -5.15
CA PRO A 199 24.12 16.84 -6.58
C PRO A 199 25.21 15.96 -7.22
N GLN A 200 24.93 14.67 -7.37
CA GLN A 200 25.72 13.77 -8.21
C GLN A 200 24.88 13.40 -9.43
N GLU A 201 25.51 13.60 -10.57
CA GLU A 201 24.99 13.83 -11.92
C GLU A 201 24.26 12.66 -12.59
N ASP A 202 23.82 11.64 -11.87
CA ASP A 202 23.14 10.48 -12.46
C ASP A 202 21.73 10.27 -11.91
N GLY A 203 20.76 10.91 -12.58
CA GLY A 203 19.44 10.30 -12.76
C GLY A 203 18.31 10.68 -11.80
N LEU A 204 18.35 11.83 -11.11
CA LEU A 204 17.11 12.41 -10.59
C LEU A 204 16.24 12.86 -11.79
N PRO A 205 14.96 12.43 -11.90
CA PRO A 205 14.09 12.86 -12.98
C PRO A 205 13.89 14.37 -12.88
N GLN A 206 14.10 15.05 -14.00
CA GLN A 206 13.96 16.49 -14.07
C GLN A 206 12.50 16.87 -13.77
N LEU A 207 12.31 17.74 -12.78
CA LEU A 207 10.98 18.27 -12.45
C LEU A 207 10.70 19.46 -13.36
N TRP A 208 9.57 19.40 -14.05
CA TRP A 208 9.08 20.43 -14.93
C TRP A 208 7.75 20.96 -14.39
N TYR A 209 7.50 22.23 -14.61
CA TYR A 209 6.26 22.88 -14.23
C TYR A 209 5.70 23.62 -15.43
N ARG A 210 4.38 23.61 -15.60
CA ARG A 210 3.65 24.40 -16.60
C ARG A 210 2.44 25.03 -15.95
N GLU A 211 1.96 26.12 -16.51
CA GLU A 211 0.61 26.56 -16.24
C GLU A 211 -0.39 25.70 -17.03
N LEU A 212 -1.49 25.31 -16.39
CA LEU A 212 -2.53 24.50 -17.02
C LEU A 212 -3.11 25.24 -18.22
N GLY A 213 -2.95 24.67 -19.43
CA GLY A 213 -3.38 25.29 -20.69
C GLY A 213 -2.26 26.01 -21.45
N GLN A 214 -1.06 26.10 -20.88
CA GLN A 214 0.12 26.63 -21.57
C GLN A 214 1.11 25.52 -21.95
N GLN A 215 1.93 25.79 -22.97
CA GLN A 215 2.95 24.85 -23.47
C GLN A 215 4.36 25.13 -22.93
N GLU A 216 4.60 26.32 -22.40
CA GLU A 216 5.92 26.73 -21.91
C GLU A 216 6.18 26.27 -20.49
N ASN A 217 7.37 25.71 -20.26
CA ASN A 217 7.80 25.30 -18.94
C ASN A 217 8.16 26.52 -18.10
N LEU A 218 7.65 26.56 -16.88
CA LEU A 218 8.08 27.48 -15.84
C LEU A 218 9.49 27.08 -15.38
N SER A 219 10.29 28.09 -15.04
CA SER A 219 11.51 27.85 -14.27
C SER A 219 11.15 27.34 -12.87
N MET A 220 12.10 26.67 -12.22
CA MET A 220 11.87 26.12 -10.88
C MET A 220 11.56 27.22 -9.85
N ASP A 221 12.22 28.37 -9.96
CA ASP A 221 11.97 29.52 -9.08
C ASP A 221 10.57 30.08 -9.26
N GLU A 222 10.11 30.20 -10.50
CA GLU A 222 8.77 30.70 -10.82
C GLU A 222 7.68 29.74 -10.35
N ALA A 223 7.87 28.43 -10.55
CA ALA A 223 6.95 27.42 -10.05
C ALA A 223 6.85 27.45 -8.51
N ASN A 224 7.99 27.55 -7.82
CA ASN A 224 8.04 27.65 -6.36
C ASN A 224 7.37 28.93 -5.84
N ARG A 225 7.55 30.05 -6.55
CA ARG A 225 6.88 31.31 -6.23
C ARG A 225 5.36 31.16 -6.32
N ARG A 226 4.84 30.62 -7.44
CA ARG A 226 3.40 30.42 -7.64
C ARG A 226 2.77 29.47 -6.62
N LEU A 227 3.44 28.37 -6.30
CA LEU A 227 3.01 27.45 -5.25
C LEU A 227 2.91 28.16 -3.88
N LYS A 228 3.88 29.03 -3.55
CA LYS A 228 3.84 29.86 -2.33
C LYS A 228 2.72 30.91 -2.37
N GLU A 229 2.38 31.40 -3.56
CA GLU A 229 1.25 32.32 -3.78
C GLU A 229 -0.12 31.60 -3.78
N GLY A 230 -0.15 30.29 -3.51
CA GLY A 230 -1.37 29.52 -3.34
C GLY A 230 -1.89 28.85 -4.61
N TRP A 231 -1.11 28.81 -5.70
CA TRP A 231 -1.47 28.01 -6.86
C TRP A 231 -1.46 26.51 -6.53
N ALA A 232 -2.37 25.76 -7.13
CA ALA A 232 -2.50 24.32 -6.90
C ALA A 232 -1.92 23.51 -8.06
N ILE A 233 -1.40 22.32 -7.76
CA ILE A 233 -1.07 21.31 -8.78
C ILE A 233 -2.40 20.71 -9.28
N ALA A 234 -2.82 21.11 -10.47
CA ALA A 234 -4.08 20.70 -11.08
C ALA A 234 -3.97 19.38 -11.86
N ALA A 235 -2.81 19.07 -12.42
CA ALA A 235 -2.54 17.81 -13.10
C ALA A 235 -1.05 17.45 -13.04
N ARG A 236 -0.74 16.18 -13.33
CA ARG A 236 0.63 15.66 -13.45
C ARG A 236 0.74 14.76 -14.67
N GLU A 237 1.83 14.90 -15.42
CA GLU A 237 2.14 14.12 -16.62
C GLU A 237 3.57 13.57 -16.55
N ILE A 238 3.78 12.39 -17.17
CA ILE A 238 5.11 11.79 -17.31
C ILE A 238 5.63 12.13 -18.70
N ILE A 239 6.81 12.75 -18.76
CA ILE A 239 7.51 13.02 -20.02
C ILE A 239 8.85 12.28 -20.07
N SER A 240 9.45 12.18 -21.25
CA SER A 240 10.70 11.44 -21.50
C SER A 240 11.89 11.86 -20.62
N GLY A 241 11.85 13.05 -20.00
CA GLY A 241 12.88 13.56 -19.09
C GLY A 241 12.50 13.66 -17.61
N GLY A 242 11.26 13.30 -17.22
CA GLY A 242 10.83 13.37 -15.81
C GLY A 242 9.35 13.66 -15.60
N LEU A 243 9.05 14.37 -14.51
CA LEU A 243 7.69 14.70 -14.09
C LEU A 243 7.33 16.12 -14.52
N LEU A 244 6.16 16.29 -15.13
CA LEU A 244 5.60 17.58 -15.48
C LEU A 244 4.36 17.87 -14.63
N TYR A 245 4.43 18.91 -13.80
CA TYR A 245 3.31 19.39 -12.99
C TYR A 245 2.61 20.55 -13.68
N TYR A 246 1.29 20.50 -13.76
CA TYR A 246 0.46 21.60 -14.24
C TYR A 246 -0.09 22.38 -13.06
N LEU A 247 0.32 23.64 -12.93
CA LEU A 247 -0.14 24.58 -11.93
C LEU A 247 -1.37 25.34 -12.44
N LYS A 248 -2.34 25.56 -11.56
CA LYS A 248 -3.51 26.39 -11.83
C LYS A 248 -3.72 27.35 -10.66
N ALA A 249 -4.00 28.61 -10.97
CA ALA A 249 -4.51 29.56 -9.97
C ALA A 249 -5.84 29.05 -9.41
N HIS A 250 -6.12 29.37 -8.15
CA HIS A 250 -7.44 29.13 -7.56
C HIS A 250 -8.53 29.94 -8.26
#